data_AF-A0A9Q0TET0-F1
#
_entry.id   AF-A0A9Q0TET0-F1
#
_cell.length_a   1.000
_cell.length_b   1.000
_cell.length_c   1.000
_cell.angle_alpha   90.00
_cell.angle_beta   90.00
_cell.angle_gamma   90.00
#
_symmetry.space_group_name_H-M   'P 1'
#
loop_
_entity.id
_entity.type
_entity.pdbx_description
1 polymer ?
#
loop_
_entity_poly.entity_id
_entity_poly.type
_entity_poly.pdbx_seq_one_letter_code
_entity_poly.pdbx_strand_id
1 'polypeptide(L)'
;MLDSIVTLLSRPEEDRVGDEPEMPDITENTGYTVAFVNLYNAGRKEEDPLKDIKDPREFLATSLAKLSALSPGRFPQIISENLDPANQAALHEICSAYNCPVV
;
A
#
# COMPACT_ATOMS: atom_id res chain seq x y z
N MET A 1 -5.36 -0.23 11.87
CA MET A 1 -4.82 0.40 10.63
C MET A 1 -3.44 -0.12 10.27
N LEU A 2 -2.44 -0.05 11.16
CA LEU A 2 -1.09 -0.61 10.86
C LEU A 2 -1.14 -2.09 10.51
N ASP A 3 -1.95 -2.86 11.25
CA ASP A 3 -2.18 -4.28 11.00
C ASP A 3 -2.68 -4.58 9.56
N SER A 4 -3.66 -3.81 9.09
CA SER A 4 -4.18 -3.90 7.71
C SER A 4 -3.14 -3.52 6.66
N ILE A 5 -2.28 -2.55 6.94
CA ILE A 5 -1.20 -2.12 6.04
C ILE A 5 -0.15 -3.23 5.92
N VAL A 6 0.28 -3.80 7.05
CA VAL A 6 1.24 -4.92 7.04
C VAL A 6 0.65 -6.13 6.34
N THR A 7 -0.63 -6.43 6.55
CA THR A 7 -1.33 -7.50 5.85
C THR A 7 -1.32 -7.28 4.34
N LEU A 8 -1.61 -6.06 3.87
CA LEU A 8 -1.63 -5.74 2.43
C LEU A 8 -0.25 -5.87 1.77
N LEU A 9 0.81 -5.43 2.47
CA LEU A 9 2.18 -5.50 1.97
C LEU A 9 2.76 -6.92 2.00
N SER A 10 2.23 -7.77 2.88
CA SER A 10 2.66 -9.17 3.02
C SER A 10 1.95 -10.10 2.04
N ARG A 11 0.84 -9.67 1.42
CA ARG A 11 0.14 -10.47 0.41
C ARG A 11 0.90 -10.50 -0.93
N PRO A 12 0.91 -11.66 -1.62
CA PRO A 12 1.43 -11.75 -2.97
C PRO A 12 0.62 -10.87 -3.93
N GLU A 13 1.24 -10.38 -5.00
CA GLU A 13 0.61 -9.43 -5.94
C GLU A 13 -0.67 -9.98 -6.58
N GLU A 14 -0.79 -11.30 -6.72
CA GLU A 14 -1.94 -12.01 -7.30
C GLU A 14 -3.23 -11.92 -6.46
N ASP A 15 -3.12 -11.56 -5.18
CA ASP A 15 -4.23 -11.48 -4.23
C ASP A 15 -4.62 -10.02 -3.92
N ARG A 16 -4.05 -9.07 -4.67
CA ARG A 16 -4.44 -7.66 -4.63
C ARG A 16 -5.70 -7.48 -5.44
N VAL A 17 -6.64 -6.69 -4.91
CA VAL A 17 -7.89 -6.34 -5.60
C VAL A 17 -7.51 -5.74 -6.96
N GLY A 18 -7.91 -6.42 -8.03
CA GLY A 18 -7.71 -5.92 -9.39
C GLY A 18 -8.39 -4.57 -9.57
N ASP A 19 -7.84 -3.73 -10.45
CA ASP A 19 -8.36 -2.39 -10.71
C ASP A 19 -9.88 -2.42 -10.92
N GLU A 20 -10.59 -1.53 -10.22
CA GLU A 20 -12.02 -1.34 -10.45
C GLU A 20 -12.23 -1.01 -11.92
N PRO A 21 -13.18 -1.67 -12.60
CA PRO A 21 -13.43 -1.38 -14.00
C PRO A 21 -13.81 0.10 -14.15
N GLU A 22 -13.05 0.83 -14.96
CA GLU A 22 -13.20 2.27 -15.19
C GLU A 22 -14.54 2.66 -15.86
N MET A 23 -15.41 1.69 -16.12
CA MET A 23 -16.68 1.87 -16.81
C MET A 23 -17.88 1.73 -15.87
N PRO A 24 -18.82 2.70 -15.87
CA PRO A 24 -20.21 2.42 -15.54
C PRO A 24 -20.78 1.41 -16.55
N ASP A 25 -21.69 0.54 -16.13
CA ASP A 25 -22.30 -0.50 -16.97
C ASP A 25 -23.24 0.12 -18.03
N ILE A 26 -22.68 0.53 -19.18
CA ILE A 26 -23.43 1.15 -20.28
C ILE A 26 -24.04 0.05 -21.15
N THR A 27 -25.27 -0.34 -20.83
CA THR A 27 -25.94 -1.52 -21.39
C THR A 27 -26.50 -1.36 -22.82
N GLU A 28 -26.17 -0.30 -23.57
CA GLU A 28 -27.01 0.07 -24.73
C GLU A 28 -26.34 0.26 -26.11
N ASN A 29 -25.03 0.08 -26.31
CA ASN A 29 -24.48 0.10 -27.67
C ASN A 29 -23.11 -0.60 -27.80
N THR A 30 -23.13 -1.89 -28.11
CA THR A 30 -22.00 -2.84 -28.20
C THR A 30 -20.97 -2.56 -29.31
N GLY A 31 -20.98 -1.39 -29.96
CA GLY A 31 -20.04 -1.02 -31.03
C GLY A 31 -19.28 0.31 -30.85
N TYR A 32 -19.77 1.22 -30.02
CA TYR A 32 -19.18 2.57 -29.84
C TYR A 32 -18.36 2.73 -28.54
N THR A 33 -18.39 1.73 -27.67
CA THR A 33 -17.86 1.79 -26.31
C THR A 33 -16.34 1.99 -26.27
N VAL A 34 -15.56 1.33 -27.13
CA VAL A 34 -14.09 1.45 -27.10
C VAL A 34 -13.60 2.85 -27.49
N ALA A 35 -14.23 3.47 -28.49
CA ALA A 35 -13.89 4.84 -28.90
C ALA A 35 -14.32 5.88 -27.86
N PHE A 36 -15.45 5.64 -27.18
CA PHE A 36 -15.92 6.50 -26.08
C PHE A 36 -15.00 6.46 -24.87
N VAL A 37 -14.54 5.27 -24.43
CA VAL A 37 -13.59 5.15 -23.31
C VAL A 37 -12.28 5.88 -23.63
N ASN A 38 -11.75 5.71 -24.84
CA ASN A 38 -10.54 6.41 -25.25
C ASN A 38 -10.71 7.93 -25.28
N LEU A 39 -11.88 8.45 -25.69
CA LEU A 39 -12.18 9.89 -25.67
C LEU A 39 -12.48 10.42 -24.26
N TYR A 40 -13.15 9.64 -23.43
CA TYR A 40 -13.45 9.98 -22.04
C TYR A 40 -12.16 10.07 -21.21
N ASN A 41 -11.22 9.17 -21.49
CA ASN A 41 -9.89 9.17 -20.87
C ASN A 41 -8.87 10.03 -21.64
N ALA A 42 -9.22 10.62 -22.78
CA ALA A 42 -8.32 11.47 -23.54
C ALA A 42 -8.01 12.75 -22.74
N GLY A 43 -6.82 12.77 -22.14
CA GLY A 43 -6.34 13.89 -21.33
C GLY A 43 -6.32 13.64 -19.82
N ARG A 44 -6.86 12.50 -19.33
CA ARG A 44 -6.59 12.04 -17.96
C ARG A 44 -5.16 11.56 -17.90
N LYS A 45 -4.27 12.41 -17.39
CA LYS A 45 -2.97 11.96 -16.91
C LYS A 45 -3.23 11.41 -15.52
N GLU A 46 -3.29 10.08 -15.39
CA GLU A 46 -3.16 9.43 -14.09
C GLU A 46 -1.76 9.73 -13.58
N GLU A 47 -1.68 10.80 -12.81
CA GLU A 47 -0.45 11.22 -12.19
C GLU A 47 -0.43 10.63 -10.79
N ASP A 48 0.46 9.67 -10.58
CA ASP A 48 0.71 9.13 -9.26
C ASP A 48 1.12 10.26 -8.30
N PRO A 49 0.42 10.48 -7.17
CA PRO A 49 0.82 11.48 -6.18
C PRO A 49 2.10 11.08 -5.42
N LEU A 50 2.53 9.82 -5.51
CA LEU A 50 3.62 9.22 -4.73
C LEU A 50 4.73 8.63 -5.60
N LYS A 51 5.05 9.27 -6.74
CA LYS A 51 6.09 8.85 -7.70
C LYS A 51 7.47 8.60 -7.08
N ASP A 52 7.78 9.28 -5.99
CA ASP A 52 9.08 9.17 -5.32
C ASP A 52 9.22 7.86 -4.53
N ILE A 53 8.12 7.16 -4.25
CA ILE A 53 8.09 5.91 -3.49
C ILE A 53 8.29 4.75 -4.45
N LYS A 54 9.52 4.22 -4.48
CA LYS A 54 9.88 3.06 -5.31
C LYS A 54 9.46 1.73 -4.70
N ASP A 55 9.59 1.61 -3.39
CA ASP A 55 9.22 0.41 -2.65
C ASP A 55 8.35 0.79 -1.45
N PRO A 56 7.09 0.31 -1.38
CA PRO A 56 6.18 0.62 -0.29
C PRO A 56 6.63 0.00 1.04
N ARG A 57 7.37 -1.12 1.02
CA ARG A 57 7.89 -1.78 2.24
C ARG A 57 9.03 -0.96 2.85
N GLU A 58 9.93 -0.47 2.01
CA GLU A 58 11.00 0.44 2.42
C GLU A 58 10.44 1.73 3.03
N PHE A 59 9.43 2.32 2.38
CA PHE A 59 8.80 3.54 2.85
C PHE A 59 8.14 3.35 4.22
N LEU A 60 7.45 2.22 4.43
CA LEU A 60 6.87 1.88 5.73
C LEU A 60 7.95 1.73 6.80
N ALA A 61 8.98 0.92 6.55
CA ALA A 61 10.07 0.67 7.50
C ALA A 61 10.78 1.98 7.91
N THR A 62 11.10 2.81 6.92
CA THR A 62 11.80 4.08 7.13
C THR A 62 10.93 5.07 7.91
N SER A 63 9.65 5.18 7.56
CA SER A 63 8.71 6.09 8.24
C SER A 63 8.46 5.67 9.68
N LEU A 64 8.32 4.36 9.92
CA LEU A 64 8.13 3.81 11.26
C LEU A 64 9.38 4.01 12.12
N ALA A 65 10.58 3.76 11.60
CA ALA A 65 11.82 3.98 12.33
C ALA A 65 12.03 5.46 12.68
N LYS A 66 11.75 6.38 11.75
CA LYS A 66 11.78 7.83 12.02
C LYS A 66 10.82 8.23 13.14
N LEU A 67 9.61 7.67 13.12
CA LEU A 67 8.59 7.94 14.11
C LEU A 67 9.00 7.37 15.48
N SER A 68 9.57 6.16 15.51
CA SER A 68 10.10 5.54 16.73
C SER A 68 11.24 6.35 17.35
N ALA A 69 12.15 6.88 16.52
CA ALA A 69 13.25 7.72 16.97
C ALA A 69 12.77 9.01 17.67
N LEU A 70 11.57 9.52 17.35
CA LEU A 70 10.98 10.68 18.02
C LEU A 70 10.39 10.35 19.40
N SER A 71 10.08 9.09 19.69
CA SER A 71 9.60 8.67 21.02
C SER A 71 10.09 7.25 21.35
N PRO A 72 11.37 7.12 21.74
CA PRO A 72 12.01 5.83 21.95
C PRO A 72 11.30 5.03 23.05
N GLY A 73 11.21 3.71 22.86
CA GLY A 73 10.63 2.75 23.80
C GLY A 73 9.11 2.66 23.83
N ARG A 74 8.40 3.60 23.18
CA ARG A 74 6.91 3.61 23.19
C ARG A 74 6.31 2.71 22.12
N PHE A 75 6.83 2.77 20.90
CA PHE A 75 6.27 2.04 19.76
C PHE A 75 6.50 0.53 19.78
N PRO A 76 7.64 0.01 20.27
CA PRO A 76 7.82 -1.44 20.42
C PRO A 76 6.73 -2.11 21.28
N GLN A 77 6.36 -1.48 22.40
CA GLN A 77 5.31 -1.99 23.30
C GLN A 77 3.94 -1.95 22.62
N ILE A 78 3.58 -0.82 22.01
CA ILE A 78 2.29 -0.65 21.33
C ILE A 78 2.15 -1.66 20.18
N ILE A 79 3.21 -1.89 19.41
CA ILE A 79 3.22 -2.87 18.33
C ILE A 79 2.98 -4.28 18.89
N SER A 80 3.67 -4.65 19.97
CA SER A 80 3.52 -5.97 20.60
C SER A 80 2.11 -6.23 21.15
N GLU A 81 1.42 -5.19 21.61
CA GLU A 81 0.08 -5.30 22.21
C GLU A 81 -1.07 -5.21 21.19
N ASN A 82 -0.88 -4.53 20.06
CA ASN A 82 -1.97 -4.14 19.16
C ASN A 82 -1.90 -4.74 17.74
N LEU A 83 -0.80 -5.42 17.36
CA LEU A 83 -0.70 -6.11 16.08
C LEU A 83 -0.90 -7.61 16.24
N ASP A 84 -1.48 -8.25 15.21
CA ASP A 84 -1.54 -9.70 15.17
C ASP A 84 -0.13 -10.32 15.10
N PRO A 85 0.11 -11.50 15.73
CA PRO A 85 1.43 -12.10 15.81
C PRO A 85 2.08 -12.37 14.44
N ALA A 86 1.26 -12.73 13.44
CA ALA A 86 1.72 -12.92 12.06
C ALA A 86 2.22 -11.61 11.44
N ASN A 87 1.51 -10.51 11.69
CA ASN A 87 1.88 -9.18 11.20
C ASN A 87 3.07 -8.59 11.98
N GLN A 88 3.24 -8.94 13.26
CA GLN A 88 4.45 -8.59 14.00
C GLN A 88 5.68 -9.25 13.38
N ALA A 89 5.61 -10.55 13.05
CA ALA A 89 6.72 -11.26 12.40
C ALA A 89 7.06 -10.65 11.03
N ALA A 90 6.05 -10.38 10.20
CA ALA A 90 6.24 -9.75 8.90
C ALA A 90 6.84 -8.33 9.02
N LEU A 91 6.37 -7.53 9.99
CA LEU A 91 6.92 -6.21 10.24
C LEU A 91 8.38 -6.27 10.70
N HIS A 92 8.73 -7.23 11.56
CA HIS A 92 10.12 -7.45 11.98
C HIS A 92 11.01 -7.85 10.80
N GLU A 93 10.54 -8.75 9.93
CA GLU A 93 11.25 -9.14 8.71
C GLU A 93 11.50 -7.92 7.82
N ILE A 94 10.46 -7.11 7.54
CA ILE A 94 10.57 -5.87 6.77
C ILE A 94 11.58 -4.91 7.41
N CYS A 95 11.48 -4.66 8.72
CA CYS A 95 12.41 -3.76 9.41
C CYS A 95 13.86 -4.26 9.34
N SER A 96 14.07 -5.57 9.43
CA SER A 96 15.41 -6.18 9.28
C SER A 96 15.95 -6.08 7.86
N ALA A 97 15.10 -6.26 6.85
CA ALA A 97 15.49 -6.22 5.44
C ALA A 97 16.03 -4.84 5.01
N TYR A 98 15.43 -3.77 5.54
CA TYR A 98 15.86 -2.38 5.26
C TYR A 98 16.72 -1.77 6.38
N ASN A 99 17.18 -2.59 7.34
CA ASN A 99 18.06 -2.18 8.44
C ASN A 99 17.54 -0.96 9.24
N CYS A 100 16.22 -0.91 9.45
CA CYS A 100 15.50 0.19 10.11
C CYS A 100 14.93 -0.29 11.45
N PRO A 101 15.69 -0.22 12.57
CA PRO A 101 15.22 -0.67 13.86
C PRO A 101 14.14 0.27 14.43
N VAL A 102 13.08 -0.31 14.99
CA VAL A 102 12.07 0.40 15.76
C VAL A 102 12.58 0.50 17.20
N VAL A 103 13.01 1.70 17.61
CA VAL A 103 13.67 1.99 18.90
C VAL A 103 12.70 2.55 19.93
#